data_AF-A0A930A8X0-F1
#
_entry.id   AF-A0A930A8X0-F1
#
_cell.length_a   1.000
_cell.length_b   1.000
_cell.length_c   1.000
_cell.angle_alpha   90.00
_cell.angle_beta   90.00
_cell.angle_gamma   90.00
#
_symmetry.space_group_name_H-M   'P 1'
#
loop_
_entity.id
_entity.type
_entity.pdbx_description
1 polymer ?
#
loop_
_entity_poly.entity_id
_entity_poly.type
_entity_poly.pdbx_seq_one_letter_code
_entity_poly.pdbx_strand_id
1 'polypeptide(L)'
;MKGIFIMTENNSSKKTTRPLRRTRITEPDLSDLAINHKTDTMVYALGGLGEVGKNMYCVEHDDEIIIVDCGVLFPEDALLGVDYVIPDYSYLVKNQNKIAAMVITHGHEDHIGGIPFFLKTIRLKQIYAPRFAKALIEKKLEEHRLTRVCKITEINSESSIKTKHFSIGFFNVVHSIPDALGVLINTPNGRIVETGDFKFDMTPVGTNADFQKMAYIGQVGVSLLMSDSTNS
;
A
#
# COMPACT_ATOMS: atom_id res chain seq x y z
N MET A 1 5.21 -6.38 16.54
CA MET A 1 6.20 -7.06 15.68
C MET A 1 6.17 -6.31 14.36
N LYS A 2 7.24 -5.61 13.94
CA LYS A 2 7.26 -4.94 12.63
C LYS A 2 7.49 -6.02 11.57
N GLY A 3 6.47 -6.36 10.79
CA GLY A 3 6.60 -7.32 9.70
C GLY A 3 7.42 -6.71 8.57
N ILE A 4 8.56 -7.32 8.24
CA ILE A 4 9.36 -6.98 7.05
C ILE A 4 9.38 -8.25 6.18
N PHE A 5 8.95 -8.12 4.94
CA PHE A 5 9.02 -9.16 3.91
C PHE A 5 10.08 -8.78 2.88
N ILE A 6 10.89 -9.74 2.42
CA ILE A 6 12.01 -9.50 1.49
C ILE A 6 11.80 -10.33 0.24
N MET A 7 11.86 -9.69 -0.93
CA MET A 7 11.82 -10.32 -2.26
C MET A 7 13.22 -10.28 -2.89
N THR A 8 13.77 -11.44 -3.22
CA THR A 8 15.08 -11.60 -3.88
C THR A 8 14.93 -12.13 -5.31
N GLU A 9 15.93 -11.90 -6.17
CA GLU A 9 15.98 -12.52 -7.50
C GLU A 9 16.09 -14.05 -7.40
N ASN A 10 15.15 -14.76 -8.03
CA ASN A 10 15.18 -16.23 -8.10
C ASN A 10 15.37 -16.68 -9.55
N ASN A 11 16.55 -17.24 -9.85
CA ASN A 11 16.91 -17.69 -11.19
C ASN A 11 16.79 -19.22 -11.29
N SER A 12 15.63 -19.74 -11.69
CA SER A 12 15.55 -21.02 -12.42
C SER A 12 14.17 -21.24 -13.06
N SER A 13 14.20 -21.64 -14.34
CA SER A 13 13.05 -22.14 -15.08
C SER A 13 13.14 -23.66 -15.21
N LYS A 14 12.01 -24.37 -14.98
CA LYS A 14 11.61 -25.62 -15.65
C LYS A 14 10.19 -26.02 -15.22
N LYS A 15 9.28 -26.16 -16.20
CA LYS A 15 7.89 -26.60 -16.02
C LYS A 15 7.80 -28.13 -16.11
N THR A 16 7.22 -28.78 -15.10
CA THR A 16 6.59 -30.11 -15.21
C THR A 16 5.39 -30.18 -14.27
N THR A 17 4.22 -30.57 -14.80
CA THR A 17 2.94 -30.68 -14.10
C THR A 17 2.87 -31.93 -13.21
N ARG A 18 2.69 -31.74 -11.90
CA ARG A 18 2.39 -32.80 -10.91
C ARG A 18 1.31 -32.30 -9.93
N PRO A 19 0.50 -33.20 -9.34
CA PRO A 19 -0.68 -32.81 -8.57
C PRO A 19 -0.29 -32.10 -7.26
N LEU A 20 -1.10 -31.10 -6.87
CA LEU A 20 -0.89 -30.27 -5.68
C LEU A 20 -1.00 -31.09 -4.39
N ARG A 21 0.14 -31.60 -3.92
CA ARG A 21 0.31 -32.10 -2.55
C ARG A 21 0.36 -30.88 -1.63
N ARG A 22 -0.48 -30.84 -0.59
CA ARG A 22 -0.43 -29.80 0.45
C ARG A 22 0.86 -29.98 1.26
N THR A 23 1.97 -29.46 0.74
CA THR A 23 3.26 -29.43 1.44
C THR A 23 3.13 -28.42 2.57
N ARG A 24 3.46 -28.80 3.80
CA ARG A 24 3.76 -27.79 4.84
C ARG A 24 4.87 -26.92 4.27
N ILE A 25 4.60 -25.63 4.07
CA ILE A 25 5.63 -24.64 3.80
C ILE A 25 6.42 -24.58 5.10
N THR A 26 7.60 -25.20 5.13
CA THR A 26 8.59 -24.89 6.16
C THR A 26 8.98 -23.44 5.95
N GLU A 27 8.72 -22.58 6.94
CA GLU A 27 9.23 -21.21 6.90
C GLU A 27 10.75 -21.29 6.69
N PRO A 28 11.28 -20.63 5.65
CA PRO A 28 12.72 -20.62 5.44
C PRO A 28 13.38 -19.99 6.68
N ASP A 29 14.51 -20.55 7.09
CA ASP A 29 15.33 -19.93 8.11
C ASP A 29 15.91 -18.63 7.54
N LEU A 30 15.27 -17.50 7.86
CA LEU A 30 15.63 -16.18 7.35
C LEU A 30 16.81 -15.56 8.12
N SER A 31 17.37 -16.24 9.15
CA SER A 31 18.42 -15.68 10.02
C SER A 31 19.71 -15.34 9.28
N ASP A 32 19.97 -16.02 8.15
CA ASP A 32 21.22 -15.91 7.38
C ASP A 32 21.08 -15.06 6.09
N LEU A 33 19.89 -14.54 5.80
CA LEU A 33 19.66 -13.65 4.65
C LEU A 33 20.04 -12.21 5.01
N ALA A 34 21.29 -11.84 4.73
CA ALA A 34 21.71 -10.44 4.78
C ALA A 34 20.92 -9.62 3.75
N ILE A 35 20.09 -8.68 4.23
CA ILE A 35 19.31 -7.78 3.36
C ILE A 35 20.26 -6.97 2.50
N ASN A 36 20.18 -7.13 1.17
CA ASN A 36 20.88 -6.27 0.25
C ASN A 36 19.98 -5.11 -0.17
N HIS A 37 20.12 -3.99 0.54
CA HIS A 37 19.34 -2.78 0.28
C HIS A 37 19.45 -2.20 -1.14
N LYS A 38 20.41 -2.66 -1.97
CA LYS A 38 20.54 -2.24 -3.37
C LYS A 38 19.82 -3.14 -4.37
N THR A 39 19.59 -4.41 -4.03
CA THR A 39 19.05 -5.39 -4.99
C THR A 39 17.73 -6.00 -4.56
N ASP A 40 17.43 -5.94 -3.27
CA ASP A 40 16.26 -6.60 -2.72
C ASP A 40 15.11 -5.60 -2.59
N THR A 41 13.91 -6.05 -2.93
CA THR A 41 12.69 -5.32 -2.64
C THR A 41 12.24 -5.66 -1.22
N MET A 42 12.17 -4.65 -0.37
CA MET A 42 11.66 -4.75 0.99
C MET A 42 10.21 -4.28 1.03
N VAL A 43 9.38 -4.98 1.79
CA VAL A 43 7.99 -4.62 2.04
C VAL A 43 7.77 -4.59 3.53
N TYR A 44 7.23 -3.50 4.06
CA TYR A 44 7.04 -3.34 5.50
C TYR A 44 5.85 -2.44 5.82
N ALA A 45 5.26 -2.64 7.00
CA ALA A 45 4.20 -1.78 7.52
C ALA A 45 4.73 -0.86 8.63
N LEU A 46 4.33 0.41 8.59
CA LEU A 46 4.54 1.36 9.69
C LEU A 46 3.31 1.50 10.60
N GLY A 47 2.15 1.04 10.13
CA GLY A 47 0.90 0.88 10.89
C GLY A 47 -0.09 -0.02 10.14
N GLY A 48 -1.17 -0.43 10.82
CA GLY A 48 -2.21 -1.32 10.26
C GLY A 48 -2.02 -2.81 10.56
N LEU A 49 -0.90 -3.21 11.20
CA LEU A 49 -0.66 -4.60 11.60
C LEU A 49 -0.84 -4.79 13.11
N GLY A 50 -1.74 -5.69 13.51
CA GLY A 50 -2.05 -5.98 14.91
C GLY A 50 -2.93 -4.92 15.58
N GLU A 51 -3.57 -4.06 14.78
CA GLU A 51 -4.46 -2.97 15.17
C GLU A 51 -5.45 -2.71 14.02
N VAL A 52 -6.57 -2.00 14.29
CA VAL A 52 -7.51 -1.57 13.25
C VAL A 52 -7.30 -0.08 12.98
N GLY A 53 -6.84 0.22 11.76
CA GLY A 53 -6.55 1.55 11.27
C GLY A 53 -5.06 1.91 11.32
N LYS A 54 -4.74 3.19 11.11
CA LYS A 54 -3.35 3.68 10.95
C LYS A 54 -2.62 2.98 9.79
N ASN A 55 -3.35 2.59 8.75
CA ASN A 55 -2.83 1.82 7.61
C ASN A 55 -1.72 2.62 6.90
N MET A 56 -0.53 2.03 6.81
CA MET A 56 0.60 2.59 6.08
C MET A 56 1.59 1.47 5.73
N TYR A 57 1.69 1.16 4.45
CA TYR A 57 2.56 0.13 3.90
C TYR A 57 3.62 0.76 3.00
N CYS A 58 4.80 0.17 2.96
CA CYS A 58 5.94 0.70 2.21
C CYS A 58 6.57 -0.42 1.38
N VAL A 59 6.89 -0.09 0.13
CA VAL A 59 7.69 -0.91 -0.78
C VAL A 59 8.95 -0.13 -1.11
N GLU A 60 10.10 -0.67 -0.75
CA GLU A 60 11.41 -0.05 -0.94
C GLU A 60 12.29 -0.92 -1.84
N HIS A 61 12.98 -0.30 -2.79
CA HIS A 61 13.99 -0.94 -3.63
C HIS A 61 15.08 0.09 -3.96
N ASP A 62 16.34 -0.21 -3.60
CA ASP A 62 17.51 0.66 -3.79
C ASP A 62 17.31 2.09 -3.23
N ASP A 63 17.10 3.06 -4.12
CA ASP A 63 16.94 4.48 -3.81
C ASP A 63 15.50 4.99 -3.95
N GLU A 64 14.50 4.11 -4.10
CA GLU A 64 13.09 4.50 -4.14
C GLU A 64 12.22 3.78 -3.09
N ILE A 65 11.31 4.55 -2.49
CA ILE A 65 10.24 4.08 -1.60
C ILE A 65 8.90 4.53 -2.18
N ILE A 66 7.97 3.58 -2.29
CA ILE A 66 6.54 3.82 -2.53
C ILE A 66 5.79 3.57 -1.23
N ILE A 67 4.96 4.54 -0.85
CA ILE A 67 4.07 4.42 0.31
C ILE A 67 2.65 4.13 -0.21
N VAL A 68 1.98 3.15 0.38
CA VAL A 68 0.56 2.89 0.16
C VAL A 68 -0.18 3.24 1.45
N ASP A 69 -1.09 4.21 1.33
CA ASP A 69 -1.90 4.79 2.41
C ASP A 69 -1.10 5.48 3.53
N CYS A 70 -1.82 6.30 4.29
CA CYS A 70 -1.30 7.09 5.41
C CYS A 70 -2.44 7.41 6.38
N GLY A 71 -2.86 6.41 7.14
CA GLY A 71 -3.99 6.45 8.07
C GLY A 71 -3.74 7.07 9.43
N VAL A 72 -4.85 7.27 10.15
CA VAL A 72 -4.89 7.44 11.62
C VAL A 72 -5.59 6.24 12.26
N LEU A 73 -5.34 6.03 13.55
CA LEU A 73 -6.19 5.21 14.41
C LEU A 73 -6.93 6.12 15.38
N PHE A 74 -8.23 5.89 15.52
CA PHE A 74 -9.04 6.53 16.56
C PHE A 74 -8.84 5.77 17.87
N PRO A 75 -8.32 6.41 18.93
CA PRO A 75 -8.11 5.73 20.19
C PRO A 75 -9.44 5.34 20.84
N GLU A 76 -9.45 4.19 21.50
CA GLU A 76 -10.53 3.80 22.41
C GLU A 76 -10.48 4.61 23.71
N ASP A 77 -11.47 4.44 24.58
CA ASP A 77 -11.68 5.18 25.84
C ASP A 77 -10.49 5.18 26.82
N ALA A 78 -9.46 4.35 26.58
CA ALA A 78 -8.27 4.25 27.41
C ALA A 78 -7.31 5.45 27.29
N LEU A 79 -7.33 6.19 26.18
CA LEU A 79 -6.43 7.34 25.93
C LEU A 79 -7.18 8.67 26.01
N LEU A 80 -7.58 9.07 27.23
CA LEU A 80 -8.29 10.32 27.47
C LEU A 80 -7.50 11.54 26.98
N GLY A 81 -8.12 12.34 26.12
CA GLY A 81 -7.55 13.57 25.57
C GLY A 81 -6.68 13.40 24.32
N VAL A 82 -6.57 12.19 23.78
CA VAL A 82 -5.93 11.93 22.48
C VAL A 82 -7.00 11.83 21.40
N ASP A 83 -6.90 12.64 20.36
CA ASP A 83 -7.86 12.61 19.24
C ASP A 83 -7.49 11.55 18.18
N TYR A 84 -6.19 11.37 17.94
CA TYR A 84 -5.67 10.47 16.89
C TYR A 84 -4.33 9.85 17.28
N VAL A 85 -4.11 8.62 16.83
CA VAL A 85 -2.81 7.95 16.85
C VAL A 85 -2.29 7.83 15.40
N ILE A 86 -1.03 8.21 15.17
CA ILE A 86 -0.38 8.16 13.84
C ILE A 86 0.84 7.22 13.85
N PRO A 87 1.29 6.71 12.69
CA PRO A 87 2.51 5.90 12.62
C PRO A 87 3.76 6.67 13.07
N ASP A 88 4.78 5.94 13.53
CA ASP A 88 6.12 6.51 13.74
C ASP A 88 6.85 6.67 12.38
N TYR A 89 7.00 7.91 11.93
CA TYR A 89 7.64 8.25 10.67
C TYR A 89 9.19 8.28 10.72
N SER A 90 9.82 7.94 11.85
CA SER A 90 11.27 8.09 12.05
C SER A 90 12.13 7.48 10.94
N TYR A 91 11.75 6.33 10.40
CA TYR A 91 12.46 5.70 9.28
C TYR A 91 12.31 6.50 7.99
N LEU A 92 11.09 6.94 7.67
CA LEU A 92 10.81 7.73 6.46
C LEU A 92 11.42 9.13 6.54
N VAL A 93 11.53 9.74 7.72
CA VAL A 93 12.24 11.02 7.91
C VAL A 93 13.72 10.88 7.56
N LYS A 94 14.37 9.81 8.03
CA LYS A 94 15.78 9.50 7.73
C LYS A 94 16.02 9.19 6.24
N ASN A 95 15.02 8.62 5.57
CA ASN A 95 15.09 8.18 4.17
C ASN A 95 14.24 9.04 3.22
N GLN A 96 13.86 10.26 3.61
CA GLN A 96 12.86 11.05 2.88
C GLN A 96 13.21 11.30 1.40
N ASN A 97 14.51 11.35 1.10
CA ASN A 97 15.00 11.56 -0.27
C ASN A 97 14.70 10.39 -1.20
N LYS A 98 14.46 9.19 -0.65
CA LYS A 98 14.07 8.00 -1.42
C LYS A 98 12.56 7.95 -1.71
N ILE A 99 11.73 8.72 -1.02
CA ILE A 99 10.27 8.63 -1.16
C ILE A 99 9.87 9.20 -2.51
N ALA A 100 9.50 8.31 -3.44
CA ALA A 100 9.15 8.68 -4.80
C ALA A 100 7.70 9.16 -4.88
N ALA A 101 6.77 8.46 -4.23
CA ALA A 101 5.35 8.81 -4.20
C ALA A 101 4.61 8.15 -3.04
N MET A 102 3.46 8.72 -2.70
CA MET A 102 2.41 8.08 -1.92
C MET A 102 1.22 7.77 -2.81
N VAL A 103 0.66 6.59 -2.67
CA VAL A 103 -0.50 6.09 -3.42
C VAL A 103 -1.62 5.80 -2.42
N ILE A 104 -2.83 6.25 -2.72
CA ILE A 104 -4.00 6.10 -1.87
C ILE A 104 -4.98 5.10 -2.47
N THR A 105 -5.42 4.14 -1.68
CA THR A 105 -6.39 3.11 -2.09
C THR A 105 -7.82 3.67 -2.11
N HIS A 106 -8.24 4.31 -1.02
CA HIS A 106 -9.59 4.86 -0.85
C HIS A 106 -9.63 5.99 0.20
N GLY A 107 -10.81 6.56 0.43
CA GLY A 107 -10.99 7.82 1.18
C GLY A 107 -11.26 7.71 2.68
N HIS A 108 -11.17 6.54 3.31
CA HIS A 108 -11.42 6.45 4.75
C HIS A 108 -10.27 7.06 5.58
N GLU A 109 -10.58 7.58 6.76
CA GLU A 109 -9.63 8.27 7.64
C GLU A 109 -8.48 7.38 8.10
N ASP A 110 -8.73 6.09 8.27
CA ASP A 110 -7.72 5.12 8.60
C ASP A 110 -6.80 4.75 7.43
N HIS A 111 -7.01 5.36 6.25
CA HIS A 111 -6.12 5.33 5.08
C HIS A 111 -5.59 6.72 4.66
N ILE A 112 -6.29 7.82 4.97
CA ILE A 112 -5.87 9.19 4.53
C ILE A 112 -5.67 10.19 5.67
N GLY A 113 -6.14 9.88 6.88
CA GLY A 113 -6.20 10.83 7.99
C GLY A 113 -4.84 11.26 8.53
N GLY A 114 -3.80 10.45 8.30
CA GLY A 114 -2.42 10.71 8.71
C GLY A 114 -1.68 11.72 7.81
N ILE A 115 -2.20 11.99 6.61
CA ILE A 115 -1.50 12.79 5.57
C ILE A 115 -1.10 14.19 6.05
N PRO A 116 -1.95 14.98 6.74
CA PRO A 116 -1.56 16.31 7.21
C PRO A 116 -0.40 16.27 8.21
N PHE A 117 -0.35 15.23 9.06
CA PHE A 117 0.74 15.04 10.02
C PHE A 117 2.02 14.62 9.30
N PHE A 118 1.89 13.70 8.34
CA PHE A 118 2.99 13.25 7.51
C PHE A 118 3.65 14.41 6.76
N LEU A 119 2.86 15.27 6.11
CA LEU A 119 3.37 16.40 5.32
C LEU A 119 3.96 17.55 6.17
N LYS A 120 3.68 17.59 7.47
CA LYS A 120 4.38 18.51 8.41
C LYS A 120 5.81 18.06 8.71
N THR A 121 6.08 16.76 8.61
CA THR A 121 7.37 16.16 9.00
C THR A 121 8.23 15.79 7.80
N ILE A 122 7.62 15.35 6.69
CA ILE A 122 8.31 14.81 5.51
C ILE A 122 7.95 15.64 4.28
N ARG A 123 8.96 15.96 3.47
CA ARG A 123 8.79 16.61 2.18
C ARG A 123 8.44 15.58 1.11
N LEU A 124 7.15 15.44 0.82
CA LEU A 124 6.65 14.61 -0.28
C LEU A 124 6.30 15.46 -1.48
N LYS A 125 6.73 15.02 -2.67
CA LYS A 125 6.46 15.76 -3.91
C LYS A 125 5.08 15.44 -4.49
N GLN A 126 4.64 14.19 -4.36
CA GLN A 126 3.52 13.68 -5.13
C GLN A 126 2.70 12.64 -4.34
N ILE A 127 1.39 12.87 -4.30
CA ILE A 127 0.37 11.91 -3.88
C ILE A 127 -0.44 11.53 -5.13
N TYR A 128 -0.79 10.26 -5.27
CA TYR A 128 -1.73 9.77 -6.25
C TYR A 128 -2.94 9.19 -5.53
N ALA A 129 -4.14 9.70 -5.84
CA ALA A 129 -5.35 9.28 -5.15
C ALA A 129 -6.54 9.21 -6.11
N PRO A 130 -7.51 8.31 -5.87
CA PRO A 130 -8.78 8.32 -6.59
C PRO A 130 -9.51 9.62 -6.37
N ARG A 131 -10.37 10.00 -7.32
CA ARG A 131 -11.04 11.31 -7.35
C ARG A 131 -11.73 11.66 -6.03
N PHE A 132 -12.48 10.74 -5.45
CA PHE A 132 -13.16 10.98 -4.17
C PHE A 132 -12.17 11.18 -3.01
N ALA A 133 -11.17 10.30 -2.87
CA ALA A 133 -10.13 10.45 -1.84
C ALA A 133 -9.33 11.75 -2.01
N LYS A 134 -8.98 12.12 -3.24
CA LYS A 134 -8.32 13.39 -3.55
C LYS A 134 -9.09 14.59 -2.99
N ALA A 135 -10.40 14.66 -3.22
CA ALA A 135 -11.23 15.76 -2.71
C ALA A 135 -11.23 15.82 -1.17
N LEU A 136 -11.30 14.67 -0.50
CA LEU A 136 -11.22 14.60 0.96
C LEU A 136 -9.86 15.04 1.49
N ILE A 137 -8.77 14.61 0.84
CA ILE A 137 -7.40 15.01 1.19
C ILE A 137 -7.22 16.51 0.99
N GLU A 138 -7.64 17.07 -0.15
CA GLU A 138 -7.52 18.51 -0.44
C GLU A 138 -8.23 19.35 0.61
N LYS A 139 -9.46 18.98 0.98
CA LYS A 139 -10.21 19.63 2.05
C LYS A 139 -9.47 19.56 3.39
N LYS A 140 -8.94 18.37 3.75
CA LYS A 140 -8.19 18.19 4.99
C LYS A 140 -6.90 19.03 5.02
N LEU A 141 -6.20 19.13 3.88
CA LEU A 141 -5.03 19.99 3.77
C LEU A 141 -5.38 21.48 3.85
N GLU A 142 -6.56 21.89 3.39
CA GLU A 142 -7.06 23.25 3.59
C GLU A 142 -7.25 23.58 5.07
N GLU A 143 -7.91 22.71 5.83
CA GLU A 143 -8.13 22.83 7.27
C GLU A 143 -6.80 22.95 8.04
N HIS A 144 -5.75 22.29 7.57
CA HIS A 144 -4.41 22.35 8.14
C HIS A 144 -3.48 23.41 7.53
N ARG A 145 -3.95 24.21 6.57
CA ARG A 145 -3.17 25.25 5.85
C ARG A 145 -1.96 24.69 5.09
N LEU A 146 -2.11 23.52 4.47
CA LEU A 146 -1.08 22.75 3.75
C LEU A 146 -1.37 22.61 2.24
N THR A 147 -2.26 23.41 1.65
CA THR A 147 -2.77 23.23 0.27
C THR A 147 -1.72 23.30 -0.87
N ARG A 148 -0.49 23.75 -0.58
CA ARG A 148 0.58 23.92 -1.59
C ARG A 148 1.84 23.08 -1.32
N VAL A 149 1.81 22.20 -0.32
CA VAL A 149 3.03 21.47 0.11
C VAL A 149 3.31 20.22 -0.73
N CYS A 150 2.29 19.64 -1.36
CA CYS A 150 2.39 18.43 -2.16
C CYS A 150 1.42 18.49 -3.34
N LYS A 151 1.83 17.99 -4.50
CA LYS A 151 0.93 17.82 -5.65
C LYS A 151 0.09 16.55 -5.43
N ILE A 152 -1.22 16.65 -5.68
CA ILE A 152 -2.13 15.50 -5.65
C ILE A 152 -2.66 15.26 -7.06
N THR A 153 -2.37 14.09 -7.61
CA THR A 153 -2.79 13.69 -8.95
C THR A 153 -3.89 12.64 -8.85
N GLU A 154 -4.98 12.90 -9.59
CA GLU A 154 -6.08 11.96 -9.67
C GLU A 154 -5.67 10.72 -10.46
N ILE A 155 -6.04 9.55 -9.95
CA ILE A 155 -5.86 8.24 -10.61
C ILE A 155 -7.17 7.47 -10.64
N ASN A 156 -7.23 6.47 -11.53
CA ASN A 156 -8.31 5.51 -11.64
C ASN A 156 -7.74 4.13 -12.02
N SER A 157 -8.60 3.14 -12.24
CA SER A 157 -8.22 1.76 -12.58
C SER A 157 -7.56 1.57 -13.95
N GLU A 158 -7.48 2.61 -14.80
CA GLU A 158 -6.73 2.61 -16.06
C GLU A 158 -5.42 3.39 -15.95
N SER A 159 -5.17 4.03 -14.82
CA SER A 159 -3.97 4.83 -14.59
C SER A 159 -2.74 3.95 -14.40
N SER A 160 -1.59 4.48 -14.75
CA SER A 160 -0.31 3.85 -14.46
C SER A 160 0.72 4.89 -14.06
N ILE A 161 1.55 4.56 -13.09
CA ILE A 161 2.64 5.41 -12.59
C ILE A 161 3.94 4.66 -12.84
N LYS A 162 4.92 5.36 -13.41
CA LYS A 162 6.28 4.83 -13.58
C LYS A 162 7.25 5.70 -12.81
N THR A 163 8.10 5.06 -12.02
CA THR A 163 9.23 5.68 -11.32
C THR A 163 10.53 5.05 -11.84
N LYS A 164 11.66 5.25 -11.16
CA LYS A 164 12.93 4.66 -11.57
C LYS A 164 12.88 3.12 -11.51
N HIS A 165 12.34 2.56 -10.44
CA HIS A 165 12.33 1.11 -10.17
C HIS A 165 10.93 0.48 -10.20
N PHE A 166 9.87 1.29 -10.16
CA PHE A 166 8.51 0.78 -10.00
C PHE A 166 7.61 1.10 -11.20
N SER A 167 6.72 0.16 -11.53
CA SER A 167 5.53 0.41 -12.36
C SER A 167 4.29 0.04 -11.57
N ILE A 168 3.48 1.04 -11.24
CA ILE A 168 2.30 0.91 -10.39
C ILE A 168 1.05 0.99 -11.27
N GLY A 169 0.14 0.05 -11.11
CA GLY A 169 -1.17 0.01 -11.76
C GLY A 169 -2.27 -0.20 -10.73
N PHE A 170 -3.52 -0.08 -11.18
CA PHE A 170 -4.69 -0.06 -10.32
C PHE A 170 -5.80 -0.96 -10.85
N PHE A 171 -6.70 -1.37 -9.98
CA PHE A 171 -7.92 -2.10 -10.35
C PHE A 171 -9.06 -1.74 -9.38
N ASN A 172 -10.29 -1.67 -9.88
CA ASN A 172 -11.44 -1.35 -9.05
C ASN A 172 -11.72 -2.48 -8.06
N VAL A 173 -11.98 -2.11 -6.82
CA VAL A 173 -12.55 -2.98 -5.79
C VAL A 173 -13.87 -2.38 -5.29
N VAL A 174 -14.73 -3.20 -4.70
CA VAL A 174 -15.93 -2.71 -4.04
C VAL A 174 -15.64 -2.53 -2.56
N HIS A 175 -16.04 -1.40 -1.98
CA HIS A 175 -15.95 -1.11 -0.56
C HIS A 175 -17.14 -0.25 -0.10
N SER A 176 -17.14 0.26 1.14
CA SER A 176 -18.21 1.14 1.66
C SER A 176 -18.10 2.61 1.21
N ILE A 177 -17.00 2.98 0.56
CA ILE A 177 -16.76 4.31 -0.01
C ILE A 177 -16.57 4.18 -1.54
N PRO A 178 -16.96 5.18 -2.36
CA PRO A 178 -16.73 5.13 -3.80
C PRO A 178 -15.25 5.26 -4.17
N ASP A 179 -14.96 4.90 -5.43
CA ASP A 179 -13.63 5.00 -6.07
C ASP A 179 -12.50 4.25 -5.32
N ALA A 180 -12.82 3.14 -4.66
CA ALA A 180 -11.82 2.28 -4.02
C ALA A 180 -11.00 1.49 -5.04
N LEU A 181 -9.67 1.51 -4.88
CA LEU A 181 -8.72 0.86 -5.77
C LEU A 181 -7.83 -0.11 -5.02
N GLY A 182 -7.62 -1.28 -5.61
CA GLY A 182 -6.45 -2.10 -5.31
C GLY A 182 -5.24 -1.64 -6.13
N VAL A 183 -4.04 -1.95 -5.63
CA VAL A 183 -2.76 -1.49 -6.18
C VAL A 183 -1.90 -2.68 -6.61
N LEU A 184 -1.39 -2.65 -7.83
CA LEU A 184 -0.38 -3.57 -8.34
C LEU A 184 0.95 -2.83 -8.45
N ILE A 185 1.97 -3.26 -7.71
CA ILE A 185 3.32 -2.69 -7.73
C ILE A 185 4.26 -3.71 -8.39
N ASN A 186 4.71 -3.41 -9.60
CA ASN A 186 5.77 -4.17 -10.24
C ASN A 186 7.13 -3.61 -9.79
N THR A 187 7.99 -4.51 -9.31
CA THR A 187 9.35 -4.23 -8.82
C THR A 187 10.35 -5.09 -9.60
N PRO A 188 11.66 -4.82 -9.51
CA PRO A 188 12.67 -5.67 -10.13
C PRO A 188 12.65 -7.12 -9.62
N ASN A 189 12.27 -7.35 -8.37
CA ASN A 189 12.25 -8.68 -7.75
C ASN A 189 10.91 -9.41 -7.84
N GLY A 190 9.86 -8.78 -8.40
CA GLY A 190 8.55 -9.41 -8.50
C GLY A 190 7.37 -8.45 -8.47
N ARG A 191 6.16 -9.02 -8.32
CA ARG A 191 4.90 -8.27 -8.31
C ARG A 191 4.24 -8.35 -6.95
N ILE A 192 3.87 -7.18 -6.42
CA ILE A 192 3.17 -7.04 -5.15
C ILE A 192 1.76 -6.53 -5.46
N VAL A 193 0.76 -7.14 -4.85
CA VAL A 193 -0.63 -6.66 -4.87
C VAL A 193 -1.01 -6.23 -3.46
N GLU A 194 -1.51 -5.01 -3.33
CA GLU A 194 -2.18 -4.50 -2.13
C GLU A 194 -3.66 -4.34 -2.46
N THR A 195 -4.53 -5.01 -1.71
CA THR A 195 -5.97 -4.97 -2.01
C THR A 195 -6.61 -3.64 -1.63
N GLY A 196 -6.03 -2.94 -0.63
CA GLY A 196 -6.79 -2.00 0.18
C GLY A 196 -7.95 -2.72 0.87
N ASP A 197 -8.89 -1.96 1.39
CA ASP A 197 -10.12 -2.53 1.96
C ASP A 197 -11.08 -2.91 0.84
N PHE A 198 -11.60 -4.13 0.90
CA PHE A 198 -12.46 -4.64 -0.16
C PHE A 198 -13.53 -5.60 0.36
N LYS A 199 -14.57 -5.74 -0.44
CA LYS A 199 -15.56 -6.81 -0.35
C LYS A 199 -15.95 -7.27 -1.75
N PHE A 200 -16.58 -8.43 -1.83
CA PHE A 200 -17.28 -8.85 -3.04
C PHE A 200 -18.77 -8.64 -2.89
N ASP A 201 -19.32 -7.78 -3.73
CA ASP A 201 -20.75 -7.55 -3.89
C ASP A 201 -21.06 -7.76 -5.37
N MET A 202 -22.03 -8.64 -5.66
CA MET A 202 -22.44 -8.95 -7.04
C MET A 202 -23.52 -7.97 -7.55
N THR A 203 -23.99 -7.09 -6.67
CA THR A 203 -24.99 -6.06 -6.94
C THR A 203 -24.58 -4.71 -6.33
N PRO A 204 -23.33 -4.25 -6.55
CA PRO A 204 -22.85 -3.04 -5.89
C PRO A 204 -23.60 -1.82 -6.42
N VAL A 205 -23.78 -0.84 -5.55
CA VAL A 205 -24.18 0.49 -5.97
C VAL A 205 -22.92 1.22 -6.46
N GLY A 206 -22.76 1.35 -7.78
CA GLY A 206 -21.63 2.05 -8.40
C GLY A 206 -20.79 1.15 -9.32
N THR A 207 -19.48 1.38 -9.34
CA THR A 207 -18.54 0.64 -10.19
C THR A 207 -18.34 -0.78 -9.64
N ASN A 208 -18.42 -1.77 -10.53
CA ASN A 208 -18.13 -3.16 -10.18
C ASN A 208 -16.63 -3.37 -9.91
N ALA A 209 -16.32 -4.37 -9.11
CA ALA A 209 -14.96 -4.88 -8.96
C ALA A 209 -14.42 -5.40 -10.32
N ASP A 210 -13.14 -5.15 -10.61
CA ASP A 210 -12.50 -5.55 -11.87
C ASP A 210 -12.10 -7.03 -11.87
N PHE A 211 -13.07 -7.96 -11.77
CA PHE A 211 -12.82 -9.40 -11.68
C PHE A 211 -11.89 -9.94 -12.78
N GLN A 212 -12.04 -9.47 -14.02
CA GLN A 212 -11.20 -9.90 -15.14
C GLN A 212 -9.75 -9.41 -15.00
N LYS A 213 -9.52 -8.17 -14.53
CA LYS A 213 -8.16 -7.69 -14.25
C LYS A 213 -7.53 -8.48 -13.11
N MET A 214 -8.28 -8.74 -12.03
CA MET A 214 -7.79 -9.55 -10.92
C MET A 214 -7.39 -10.96 -11.38
N ALA A 215 -8.22 -11.61 -12.19
CA ALA A 215 -7.91 -12.92 -12.76
C ALA A 215 -6.65 -12.89 -13.64
N TYR A 216 -6.50 -11.87 -14.48
CA TYR A 216 -5.30 -11.68 -15.31
C TYR A 216 -4.04 -11.42 -14.48
N ILE A 217 -4.13 -10.59 -13.44
CA ILE A 217 -3.03 -10.34 -12.48
C ILE A 217 -2.58 -11.65 -11.84
N GLY A 218 -3.52 -12.48 -11.38
CA GLY A 218 -3.24 -13.81 -10.85
C GLY A 218 -2.56 -14.73 -11.88
N GLN A 219 -3.00 -14.70 -13.14
CA GLN A 219 -2.42 -15.50 -14.22
C GLN A 219 -0.98 -15.09 -14.57
N VAL A 220 -0.69 -13.78 -14.55
CA VAL A 220 0.65 -13.23 -14.85
C VAL A 220 1.66 -13.52 -13.72
N GLY A 221 1.16 -13.85 -12.53
CA GLY A 221 1.95 -14.27 -11.38
C GLY A 221 2.23 -13.12 -10.42
N VAL A 222 1.83 -13.32 -9.17
CA VAL A 222 2.00 -12.40 -8.04
C VAL A 222 2.98 -13.02 -7.05
N SER A 223 3.98 -12.25 -6.62
CA SER A 223 4.99 -12.69 -5.66
C SER A 223 4.50 -12.51 -4.21
N LEU A 224 3.82 -11.40 -3.92
CA LEU A 224 3.23 -11.10 -2.62
C LEU A 224 1.83 -10.50 -2.78
N LEU A 225 0.89 -11.02 -2.01
CA LEU A 225 -0.43 -10.42 -1.82
C LEU A 225 -0.51 -9.89 -0.38
N MET A 226 -0.73 -8.59 -0.26
CA MET A 226 -1.12 -7.91 0.96
C MET A 226 -2.63 -7.68 0.87
N SER A 227 -3.37 -8.34 1.76
CA SER A 227 -4.83 -8.40 1.71
C SER A 227 -5.42 -7.92 3.02
N ASP A 228 -6.55 -7.21 2.92
CA ASP A 228 -7.41 -6.91 4.06
C ASP A 228 -7.74 -8.20 4.83
N SER A 229 -7.67 -8.12 6.16
CA SER A 229 -7.89 -9.21 7.12
C SER A 229 -8.88 -8.84 8.23
N THR A 230 -9.53 -7.68 8.12
CA THR A 230 -10.46 -7.13 9.12
C THR A 230 -11.62 -8.07 9.45
N ASN A 231 -12.07 -8.86 8.46
CA ASN A 231 -13.17 -9.82 8.61
C ASN A 231 -12.78 -11.24 8.11
N SER A 232 -11.60 -11.70 8.53
CA SER A 232 -10.99 -12.98 8.11
C SER A 232 -11.47 -14.22 8.89
#